data_AF-A0A4Q9G9Q8-F1
#
_entry.id   AF-A0A4Q9G9Q8-F1
#
_cell.length_a   1.000
_cell.length_b   1.000
_cell.length_c   1.000
_cell.angle_alpha   90.00
_cell.angle_beta   90.00
_cell.angle_gamma   90.00
#
_symmetry.space_group_name_H-M   'P 1'
#
loop_
_entity.id
_entity.type
_entity.pdbx_description
1 polymer ?
#
loop_
_entity_poly.entity_id
_entity_poly.type
_entity_poly.pdbx_seq_one_letter_code
_entity_poly.pdbx_strand_id
1 'polypeptide(L)'
;MSVQPPREEMLTRLLAGDVVHASSPGSSANMTCIITSIDETAIHARRLIVPRDYIFDRRTGAEVEGGDAVIDSIEPLPIDVYNQIMWLDRKSRLSWDLTKAKLSPADKNALLFLSDHYEKNQLLPLGASVVSPQVNG
;
A
#
# COMPACT_ATOMS: atom_id res chain seq x y z
N MET A 1 -13.73 -19.91 -7.47
CA MET A 1 -13.30 -18.50 -7.50
C MET A 1 -13.79 -17.89 -6.20
N SER A 2 -12.90 -17.49 -5.29
CA SER A 2 -13.31 -16.79 -4.06
C SER A 2 -13.78 -15.40 -4.45
N VAL A 3 -14.98 -15.01 -4.02
CA VAL A 3 -15.49 -13.65 -4.19
C VAL A 3 -14.68 -12.76 -3.26
N GLN A 4 -13.93 -11.80 -3.83
CA GLN A 4 -13.22 -10.80 -3.03
C GLN A 4 -14.25 -9.87 -2.38
N PRO A 5 -14.10 -9.53 -1.08
CA PRO A 5 -15.00 -8.58 -0.44
C PRO A 5 -14.97 -7.22 -1.13
N PRO A 6 -16.04 -6.40 -0.99
CA PRO A 6 -16.02 -5.03 -1.45
C PRO A 6 -14.82 -4.26 -0.88
N ARG A 7 -14.24 -3.38 -1.70
CA ARG A 7 -13.07 -2.58 -1.36
C ARG A 7 -13.21 -1.83 -0.03
N GLU A 8 -14.35 -1.19 0.21
CA GLU A 8 -14.65 -0.49 1.46
C GLU A 8 -14.55 -1.42 2.69
N GLU A 9 -15.04 -2.65 2.56
CA GLU A 9 -14.97 -3.64 3.64
C GLU A 9 -13.53 -4.06 3.94
N MET A 10 -12.68 -4.15 2.91
CA MET A 10 -11.26 -4.46 3.10
C MET A 10 -10.51 -3.31 3.76
N LEU A 11 -10.74 -2.06 3.32
CA LEU A 11 -10.08 -0.88 3.85
C LEU A 11 -10.48 -0.54 5.30
N THR A 12 -11.73 -0.82 5.69
CA THR A 12 -12.20 -0.56 7.06
C THR A 12 -11.53 -1.42 8.13
N ARG A 13 -10.93 -2.55 7.74
CA ARG A 13 -10.21 -3.49 8.62
C ARG A 13 -8.76 -3.09 8.88
N LEU A 14 -8.23 -2.12 8.14
CA LEU A 14 -6.87 -1.65 8.31
C LEU A 14 -6.66 -1.05 9.71
N LEU A 15 -5.44 -1.16 10.21
CA LEU A 15 -4.99 -0.64 11.50
C LEU A 15 -3.69 0.16 11.33
N ALA A 16 -3.40 1.01 12.32
CA ALA A 16 -2.10 1.66 12.40
C ALA A 16 -0.98 0.61 12.51
N GLY A 17 0.08 0.78 11.71
CA GLY A 17 1.19 -0.16 11.59
C GLY A 17 1.09 -1.11 10.39
N ASP A 18 -0.10 -1.26 9.79
CA ASP A 18 -0.26 -2.03 8.56
C ASP A 18 0.50 -1.38 7.40
N VAL A 19 0.96 -2.20 6.46
CA VAL A 19 1.66 -1.76 5.26
C VAL A 19 0.80 -2.05 4.04
N VAL A 20 0.61 -1.02 3.23
CA VAL A 20 -0.24 -1.04 2.04
C VAL A 20 0.55 -0.56 0.83
N HIS A 21 0.07 -0.88 -0.36
CA HIS A 21 0.58 -0.30 -1.60
C HIS A 21 -0.42 0.69 -2.16
N ALA A 22 0.10 1.80 -2.67
CA ALA A 22 -0.65 2.72 -3.49
C ALA A 22 0.00 2.90 -4.86
N SER A 23 -0.79 3.34 -5.84
CA SER A 23 -0.30 3.77 -7.13
C SER A 23 -0.96 5.07 -7.53
N SER A 24 -0.31 5.81 -8.43
CA SER A 24 -0.81 7.04 -9.02
C SER A 24 -0.66 6.94 -10.54
N PRO A 25 -1.65 7.40 -11.34
CA PRO A 25 -1.58 7.37 -12.80
C PRO A 25 -0.29 8.02 -13.34
N GLY A 26 0.45 7.28 -14.16
CA GLY A 26 1.69 7.78 -14.76
C GLY A 26 2.92 7.71 -13.86
N SER A 27 2.78 7.26 -12.62
CA SER A 27 3.91 6.92 -11.74
C SER A 27 4.21 5.43 -11.80
N SER A 28 5.46 5.07 -12.12
CA SER A 28 5.99 3.71 -11.94
C SER A 28 6.66 3.52 -10.58
N ALA A 29 6.59 4.53 -9.72
CA ALA A 29 7.24 4.48 -8.43
C ALA A 29 6.47 3.55 -7.49
N ASN A 30 7.18 2.64 -6.82
CA ASN A 30 6.60 1.82 -5.75
C ASN A 30 6.20 2.75 -4.59
N MET A 31 4.90 2.83 -4.27
CA MET A 31 4.38 3.66 -3.18
C MET A 31 3.86 2.76 -2.06
N THR A 32 4.75 1.89 -1.58
CA THR A 32 4.54 1.17 -0.32
C THR A 32 4.50 2.16 0.84
N CYS A 33 3.42 2.12 1.62
CA CYS A 33 3.13 3.04 2.70
C CYS A 33 2.88 2.27 3.99
N ILE A 34 3.28 2.84 5.14
CA ILE A 34 2.85 2.38 6.46
C ILE A 34 1.73 3.28 6.96
N ILE A 35 0.67 2.69 7.50
CA ILE A 35 -0.43 3.42 8.11
C ILE A 35 0.04 3.97 9.46
N THR A 36 -0.08 5.28 9.65
CA THR A 36 0.33 5.97 10.87
C THR A 36 -0.83 6.15 11.83
N SER A 37 -2.02 6.44 11.31
CA SER A 37 -3.27 6.54 12.08
C SER A 37 -4.49 6.38 11.18
N ILE A 38 -5.63 6.04 11.78
CA ILE A 38 -6.93 5.96 11.10
C ILE A 38 -7.95 6.67 11.96
N ASP A 39 -8.79 7.49 11.34
CA ASP A 39 -9.96 8.11 11.97
C ASP A 39 -11.26 7.67 11.27
N GLU A 40 -12.37 8.34 11.54
CA GLU A 40 -13.68 7.97 10.98
C GLU A 40 -13.73 8.04 9.45
N THR A 41 -13.00 8.97 8.84
CA THR A 41 -13.10 9.26 7.40
C THR A 41 -11.79 9.07 6.65
N ALA A 42 -10.65 9.04 7.35
CA ALA A 42 -9.34 9.04 6.72
C ALA A 42 -8.40 7.94 7.24
N ILE A 43 -7.57 7.46 6.32
CA ILE A 43 -6.39 6.64 6.57
C ILE A 43 -5.17 7.54 6.36
N HIS A 44 -4.44 7.80 7.44
CA HIS A 44 -3.19 8.55 7.39
C HIS A 44 -2.05 7.56 7.22
N ALA A 45 -1.20 7.80 6.23
CA ALA A 45 -0.10 6.91 5.91
C ALA A 45 1.13 7.70 5.50
N ARG A 46 2.29 7.04 5.60
CA ARG A 46 3.56 7.58 5.14
C ARG A 46 4.23 6.61 4.21
N ARG A 47 4.68 7.09 3.06
CA ARG A 47 5.49 6.30 2.14
C ARG A 47 6.81 5.89 2.79
N LEU A 48 7.16 4.62 2.59
CA LEU A 48 8.42 4.06 3.07
C LEU A 48 9.57 4.42 2.12
N ILE A 49 10.78 4.53 2.68
CA ILE A 49 12.05 4.80 1.97
C ILE A 49 12.18 6.21 1.40
N VAL A 50 11.17 6.72 0.68
CA VAL A 50 11.08 8.11 0.22
C VAL A 50 9.88 8.75 0.91
N PRO A 51 10.07 9.32 2.12
CA PRO A 51 8.95 9.77 2.94
C PRO A 51 8.15 10.87 2.27
N ARG A 52 6.86 10.60 2.06
CA ARG A 52 5.80 11.55 1.77
C ARG A 52 4.58 11.09 2.56
N ASP A 53 3.90 12.01 3.20
CA ASP A 53 2.66 11.71 3.91
C ASP A 53 1.50 11.70 2.91
N TYR A 54 0.57 10.79 3.14
CA TYR A 54 -0.64 10.61 2.36
C TYR A 54 -1.82 10.56 3.30
N ILE A 55 -2.92 11.12 2.86
CA ILE A 55 -4.22 10.98 3.50
C ILE A 55 -5.13 10.36 2.45
N PHE A 56 -5.72 9.21 2.77
CA PHE A 56 -6.64 8.51 1.90
C PHE A 56 -8.04 8.52 2.51
N ASP A 57 -9.07 8.67 1.67
CA ASP A 57 -10.44 8.44 2.08
C ASP A 57 -10.61 6.99 2.53
N ARG A 58 -11.16 6.77 3.73
CA ARG A 58 -11.21 5.44 4.35
C ARG A 58 -12.10 4.44 3.62
N ARG A 59 -13.07 4.92 2.85
CA ARG A 59 -14.04 4.05 2.16
C ARG A 59 -13.53 3.62 0.79
N THR A 60 -12.87 4.54 0.11
CA THR A 60 -12.46 4.39 -1.28
C THR A 60 -10.96 4.15 -1.42
N GLY A 61 -10.16 4.50 -0.43
CA GLY A 61 -8.69 4.42 -0.46
C GLY A 61 -8.05 5.38 -1.46
N ALA A 62 -8.80 6.36 -1.99
CA ALA A 62 -8.27 7.39 -2.87
C ALA A 62 -7.65 8.53 -2.04
N GLU A 63 -6.55 9.10 -2.51
CA GLU A 63 -5.89 10.25 -1.88
C GLU A 63 -6.86 11.43 -1.85
N VAL A 64 -6.96 12.10 -0.70
CA VAL A 64 -7.76 13.32 -0.56
C VAL A 64 -6.95 14.55 -0.96
N GLU A 65 -7.58 15.73 -0.95
CA GLU A 65 -6.91 17.03 -1.15
C GLU A 65 -6.17 17.18 -2.51
N GLY A 66 -6.71 16.57 -3.57
CA GLY A 66 -6.24 16.80 -4.94
C GLY A 66 -5.07 15.93 -5.38
N GLY A 67 -4.71 14.92 -4.58
CA GLY A 67 -3.85 13.82 -5.02
C GLY A 67 -4.57 12.85 -5.95
N ASP A 68 -3.79 11.99 -6.61
CA ASP A 68 -4.28 10.97 -7.54
C ASP A 68 -3.85 9.56 -7.15
N ALA A 69 -3.27 9.39 -5.95
CA ALA A 69 -2.89 8.08 -5.46
C ALA A 69 -4.11 7.28 -4.99
N VAL A 70 -4.07 5.95 -5.15
CA VAL A 70 -5.11 5.04 -4.69
C VAL A 70 -4.44 3.83 -4.03
N ILE A 71 -4.89 3.45 -2.84
CA ILE A 71 -4.47 2.20 -2.18
C ILE A 71 -4.93 1.04 -3.06
N ASP A 72 -4.01 0.33 -3.68
CA ASP A 72 -4.35 -0.70 -4.65
C ASP A 72 -4.06 -2.11 -4.14
N SER A 73 -3.38 -2.25 -3.00
CA SER A 73 -3.22 -3.53 -2.31
C SER A 73 -3.05 -3.33 -0.80
N ILE A 74 -3.64 -4.24 -0.03
CA ILE A 74 -3.48 -4.33 1.43
C ILE A 74 -2.91 -5.69 1.88
N GLU A 75 -2.42 -6.49 0.93
CA GLU A 75 -1.92 -7.83 1.24
C GLU A 75 -0.73 -7.74 2.21
N PRO A 76 -0.74 -8.49 3.33
CA PRO A 76 0.33 -8.44 4.30
C PRO A 76 1.63 -8.98 3.71
N LEU A 77 2.73 -8.29 4.02
CA LEU A 77 4.06 -8.75 3.63
C LEU A 77 4.51 -9.94 4.50
N PRO A 78 5.24 -10.90 3.92
CA PRO A 78 6.01 -11.85 4.70
C PRO A 78 6.93 -11.14 5.70
N ILE A 79 7.05 -11.70 6.90
CA ILE A 79 7.71 -11.02 8.04
C ILE A 79 9.17 -10.63 7.76
N ASP A 80 9.89 -11.44 6.98
CA ASP A 80 11.25 -11.17 6.55
C ASP A 80 11.33 -9.98 5.59
N VAL A 81 10.41 -9.90 4.61
CA VAL A 81 10.30 -8.76 3.70
C VAL A 81 9.89 -7.51 4.47
N TYR A 82 8.87 -7.60 5.34
CA TYR A 82 8.43 -6.50 6.19
C TYR A 82 9.59 -5.90 6.99
N ASN A 83 10.34 -6.75 7.71
CA ASN A 83 11.48 -6.32 8.51
C ASN A 83 12.56 -5.64 7.65
N GLN A 84 12.84 -6.17 6.47
CA GLN A 84 13.83 -5.59 5.56
C GLN A 84 13.39 -4.21 5.06
N ILE A 85 12.11 -4.04 4.71
CA ILE A 85 11.59 -2.74 4.24
C ILE A 85 11.57 -1.71 5.37
N MET A 86 11.21 -2.11 6.59
CA MET A 86 11.28 -1.21 7.76
C MET A 86 12.72 -0.81 8.10
N TRP A 87 13.68 -1.72 7.90
CA TRP A 87 15.10 -1.41 8.01
C TRP A 87 15.54 -0.38 6.95
N LEU A 88 15.09 -0.52 5.71
CA LEU A 88 15.36 0.45 4.64
C LEU A 88 14.73 1.82 4.93
N ASP A 89 13.50 1.87 5.41
CA ASP A 89 12.83 3.11 5.85
C ASP A 89 13.59 3.77 7.00
N ARG A 90 14.05 3.00 7.98
CA ARG A 90 14.87 3.53 9.08
C ARG A 90 16.17 4.15 8.56
N LYS A 91 16.86 3.46 7.63
CA LYS A 91 18.08 4.01 7.01
C LYS A 91 17.78 5.33 6.30
N SER A 92 16.73 5.36 5.46
CA SER A 92 16.41 6.54 4.66
C SER A 92 16.16 7.78 5.50
N ARG A 93 15.43 7.63 6.62
CA ARG A 93 15.16 8.75 7.53
C ARG A 93 16.38 9.27 8.28
N LEU A 94 17.37 8.42 8.57
CA LEU A 94 18.47 8.80 9.46
C LEU A 94 19.60 9.55 8.78
N SER A 95 20.00 9.17 7.57
CA SER A 95 21.04 9.90 6.80
C SER A 95 21.31 9.29 5.42
N TRP A 96 20.36 8.53 4.84
CA TRP A 96 20.67 7.82 3.60
C TRP A 96 20.61 8.76 2.41
N ASP A 97 21.78 9.13 1.90
CA ASP A 97 21.88 9.66 0.55
C ASP A 97 21.57 8.51 -0.43
N LEU A 98 20.32 8.46 -0.90
CA LEU A 98 19.83 7.45 -1.85
C LEU A 98 20.68 7.39 -3.14
N THR A 99 21.41 8.46 -3.48
CA THR A 99 22.29 8.49 -4.66
C THR A 99 23.62 7.76 -4.43
N LYS A 100 24.03 7.59 -3.17
CA LYS A 100 25.28 6.88 -2.76
C LYS A 100 25.00 5.57 -2.02
N ALA A 101 23.72 5.27 -1.83
CA ALA A 101 23.21 4.09 -1.17
C ALA A 101 23.65 2.80 -1.88
N LYS A 102 24.43 1.97 -1.19
CA LYS A 102 24.67 0.59 -1.62
C LYS A 102 23.61 -0.32 -1.03
N LEU A 103 22.69 -0.79 -1.88
CA LEU A 103 21.73 -1.83 -1.54
C LEU A 103 22.45 -3.18 -1.45
N SER A 104 22.28 -3.85 -0.31
CA SER A 104 22.68 -5.26 -0.15
C SER A 104 21.79 -6.15 -1.04
N PRO A 105 22.18 -7.41 -1.29
CA PRO A 105 21.32 -8.37 -1.99
C PRO A 105 19.94 -8.54 -1.32
N ALA A 106 19.89 -8.54 0.01
CA ALA A 106 18.63 -8.62 0.76
C ALA A 106 17.73 -7.40 0.50
N ASP A 107 18.31 -6.19 0.48
CA ASP A 107 17.57 -4.96 0.17
C ASP A 107 16.96 -5.03 -1.24
N LYS A 108 17.74 -5.46 -2.23
CA LYS A 108 17.28 -5.60 -3.62
C LYS A 108 16.17 -6.65 -3.74
N ASN A 109 16.35 -7.80 -3.12
CA ASN A 109 15.37 -8.88 -3.17
C ASN A 109 14.04 -8.46 -2.52
N ALA A 110 14.08 -7.74 -1.40
CA ALA A 110 12.86 -7.22 -0.77
C ALA A 110 12.14 -6.22 -1.68
N LEU A 111 12.87 -5.28 -2.31
CA LEU A 111 12.28 -4.30 -3.22
C LEU A 111 11.67 -4.94 -4.47
N LEU A 112 12.33 -5.95 -5.05
CA LEU A 112 11.79 -6.72 -6.18
C LEU A 112 10.55 -7.52 -5.76
N PHE A 113 10.59 -8.15 -4.57
CA PHE A 113 9.44 -8.87 -4.03
C PHE A 113 8.22 -7.97 -3.89
N LEU A 114 8.37 -6.75 -3.35
CA LEU A 114 7.26 -5.81 -3.19
C LEU A 114 6.53 -5.55 -4.51
N SER A 115 7.30 -5.30 -5.58
CA SER A 115 6.75 -5.01 -6.91
C SER A 115 5.87 -6.16 -7.38
N ASP A 116 6.42 -7.37 -7.41
CA ASP A 116 5.72 -8.57 -7.88
C ASP A 116 4.54 -8.95 -6.98
N HIS A 117 4.70 -8.80 -5.66
CA HIS A 117 3.70 -9.20 -4.69
C HIS A 117 2.46 -8.32 -4.78
N TYR A 118 2.62 -7.00 -4.81
CA TYR A 118 1.48 -6.10 -4.86
C TYR A 118 0.80 -6.08 -6.22
N GLU A 119 1.54 -6.23 -7.33
CA GLU A 119 0.95 -6.39 -8.66
C GLU A 119 -0.02 -7.58 -8.75
N LYS A 120 0.29 -8.69 -8.05
CA LYS A 120 -0.51 -9.92 -8.06
C LYS A 120 -1.68 -9.92 -7.06
N ASN A 121 -1.68 -9.01 -6.08
CA ASN A 121 -2.64 -9.00 -4.98
C ASN A 121 -3.43 -7.68 -4.93
N GLN A 122 -3.83 -7.18 -6.10
CA GLN A 122 -4.57 -5.94 -6.21
C GLN A 122 -5.99 -6.04 -5.64
N LEU A 123 -6.42 -4.97 -4.97
CA LEU A 123 -7.81 -4.67 -4.67
C LEU A 123 -8.60 -4.48 -5.97
N LEU A 124 -9.91 -4.69 -5.87
CA LEU A 124 -10.80 -4.31 -6.95
C LEU A 124 -10.63 -2.80 -7.28
N PRO A 125 -10.70 -2.42 -8.58
CA PRO A 125 -10.61 -1.03 -8.98
C PRO A 125 -11.67 -0.15 -8.33
N LEU A 126 -11.37 1.14 -8.20
CA LEU A 126 -12.31 2.14 -7.71
C LEU A 126 -13.62 2.08 -8.52
N GLY A 127 -14.76 1.93 -7.84
CA GLY A 127 -16.09 1.88 -8.49
C GLY A 127 -16.47 0.52 -9.10
N ALA A 128 -15.62 -0.51 -9.01
CA ALA A 128 -16.02 -1.86 -9.41
C ALA A 128 -17.02 -2.44 -8.41
N SER A 129 -18.26 -2.71 -8.85
CA SER A 129 -19.25 -3.45 -8.05
C SER A 129 -19.01 -4.96 -8.17
N VAL A 130 -19.03 -5.66 -7.03
CA VAL A 130 -19.09 -7.12 -7.02
C VAL A 130 -20.45 -7.52 -7.56
N VAL A 131 -20.49 -8.11 -8.76
CA VAL A 131 -21.73 -8.70 -9.30
C VAL A 131 -22.10 -9.84 -8.37
N SER A 132 -23.09 -9.61 -7.50
CA SER A 132 -23.67 -10.68 -6.68
C SER A 132 -24.29 -11.71 -7.62
N PRO A 133 -24.08 -13.02 -7.42
CA PRO A 133 -24.80 -14.01 -8.20
C PRO A 133 -26.29 -13.81 -7.92
N GLN A 134 -27.06 -13.48 -8.97
CA GLN A 134 -28.51 -13.50 -8.90
C GLN A 134 -28.92 -14.93 -8.55
N VAL A 135 -29.38 -15.12 -7.32
CA VAL A 135 -29.98 -16.38 -6.88
C VAL A 135 -31.32 -16.44 -7.58
N ASN A 136 -31.36 -17.07 -8.76
CA ASN A 136 -32.63 -17.40 -9.41
C ASN A 136 -33.35 -18.39 -8.49
N GLY A 137 -34.52 -17.96 -8.00
CA GLY A 137 -35.39 -18.73 -7.10
C GLY A 137 -36.02 -19.95 -7.74
#